data_AF-A0A951NY55-F1
#
_entry.id   AF-A0A951NY55-F1
#
_cell.length_a   1.000
_cell.length_b   1.000
_cell.length_c   1.000
_cell.angle_alpha   90.00
_cell.angle_beta   90.00
_cell.angle_gamma   90.00
#
_symmetry.space_group_name_H-M   'P 1'
#
loop_
_entity.id
_entity.type
_entity.pdbx_description
1 polymer ?
#
loop_
_entity_poly.entity_id
_entity_poly.type
_entity_poly.pdbx_seq_one_letter_code
_entity_poly.pdbx_strand_id
1 'polypeptide(L)'
;MTFSQAFLEWEQVTRQEGRQEGRQEGRQEGRQEGQSALILRLLTRQVGNLSDEARSQINALSIEQLESLADALLDFSTPRDLEIWLSNHG
;
A
#
# COMPACT_ATOMS: atom_id res chain seq x y z
N MET A 1 29.60 11.67 34.92
CA MET A 1 28.29 12.36 34.98
C MET A 1 27.22 11.30 34.96
N THR A 2 26.33 11.27 35.95
CA THR A 2 25.25 10.28 36.04
C THR A 2 23.97 10.95 35.56
N PHE A 3 23.31 10.37 34.55
CA PHE A 3 22.02 10.87 34.09
C PHE A 3 20.94 10.61 35.16
N SER A 4 19.90 11.44 35.17
CA SER A 4 18.77 11.23 36.08
C SER A 4 17.99 9.97 35.69
N GLN A 5 17.38 9.33 36.68
CA GLN A 5 16.51 8.18 36.45
C GLN A 5 15.38 8.50 35.44
N ALA A 6 14.80 9.69 35.55
CA ALA A 6 13.78 10.18 34.63
C ALA A 6 14.27 10.27 33.18
N PHE A 7 15.53 10.65 32.96
CA PHE A 7 16.11 10.70 31.62
C PHE A 7 16.24 9.29 31.01
N LEU A 8 16.75 8.32 31.78
CA LEU A 8 16.90 6.94 31.32
C LEU A 8 15.56 6.28 31.01
N GLU A 9 14.53 6.54 31.83
CA GLU A 9 13.17 6.05 31.60
C GLU A 9 12.57 6.64 30.32
N TRP A 10 12.74 7.95 30.10
CA TRP A 10 12.23 8.62 28.91
C TRP A 10 12.93 8.11 27.63
N GLU A 11 14.25 7.89 27.67
CA GLU A 11 15.01 7.29 26.56
C GLU A 11 14.52 5.87 26.24
N GLN A 12 14.22 5.06 27.27
CA GLN A 12 13.69 3.70 27.07
C GLN A 12 12.29 3.73 26.45
N VAL A 13 11.41 4.59 26.95
CA VAL A 13 10.03 4.72 26.44
C VAL A 13 10.03 5.18 24.99
N THR A 14 10.72 6.28 24.68
CA THR A 14 10.78 6.81 23.31
C THR A 14 11.41 5.82 22.32
N ARG A 15 12.44 5.07 22.74
CA ARG A 15 13.02 4.00 21.92
C ARG A 15 12.06 2.82 21.70
N GLN A 16 11.18 2.53 22.67
CA GLN A 16 10.15 1.51 22.50
C GLN A 16 9.02 2.00 21.59
N GLU A 17 8.57 3.24 21.76
CA GLU A 17 7.56 3.89 20.91
C GLU A 17 8.03 3.95 19.46
N GLY A 18 9.21 4.48 19.18
CA GLY A 18 9.74 4.53 17.80
C GLY A 18 9.91 3.15 17.16
N ARG A 19 10.25 2.12 17.94
CA ARG A 19 10.26 0.71 17.45
C ARG A 19 8.87 0.15 17.21
N GLN A 20 7.84 0.63 17.91
CA GLN A 20 6.46 0.22 17.69
C GLN A 20 5.87 0.94 16.48
N GLU A 21 6.08 2.25 16.36
CA GLU A 21 5.67 3.07 15.23
C GLU A 21 6.29 2.57 13.92
N GLY A 22 7.62 2.43 13.85
CA GLY A 22 8.27 1.94 12.62
C GLY A 22 7.85 0.51 12.23
N ARG A 23 7.48 -0.34 13.19
CA ARG A 23 6.90 -1.68 12.89
C ARG A 23 5.46 -1.60 12.41
N GLN A 24 4.70 -0.58 12.79
CA GLN A 24 3.34 -0.36 12.30
C GLN A 24 3.39 0.22 10.88
N GLU A 25 4.16 1.27 10.67
CA GLU A 25 4.38 1.91 9.37
C GLU A 25 4.90 0.90 8.34
N GLY A 26 6.00 0.20 8.64
CA GLY A 26 6.55 -0.78 7.71
C GLY A 26 5.62 -1.97 7.40
N ARG A 27 4.70 -2.31 8.31
CA ARG A 27 3.65 -3.32 8.01
C ARG A 27 2.57 -2.77 7.10
N GLN A 28 2.22 -1.50 7.23
CA GLN A 28 1.23 -0.84 6.39
C GLN A 28 1.79 -0.63 4.98
N GLU A 29 2.98 -0.05 4.87
CA GLU A 29 3.69 0.14 3.59
C GLU A 29 3.90 -1.20 2.87
N GLY A 30 4.45 -2.21 3.57
CA GLY A 30 4.68 -3.53 2.98
C GLY A 30 3.39 -4.23 2.55
N ARG A 31 2.26 -3.97 3.23
CA ARG A 31 0.96 -4.50 2.81
C ARG A 31 0.48 -3.81 1.53
N GLN A 32 0.56 -2.48 1.46
CA GLN A 32 0.16 -1.71 0.29
C GLN A 32 1.00 -2.07 -0.93
N GLU A 33 2.33 -2.05 -0.80
CA GLU A 33 3.25 -2.44 -1.88
C GLU A 33 2.99 -3.88 -2.36
N GLY A 34 2.77 -4.80 -1.42
CA GLY A 34 2.48 -6.20 -1.72
C GLY A 34 1.16 -6.38 -2.49
N GLN A 35 0.10 -5.68 -2.07
CA GLN A 35 -1.20 -5.70 -2.76
C GLN A 35 -1.10 -5.08 -4.15
N SER A 36 -0.49 -3.90 -4.29
CA SER A 36 -0.29 -3.24 -5.58
C SER A 36 0.48 -4.13 -6.55
N ALA A 37 1.59 -4.73 -6.10
CA ALA A 37 2.39 -5.64 -6.93
C ALA A 37 1.58 -6.86 -7.40
N LEU A 38 0.75 -7.44 -6.53
CA LEU A 38 -0.10 -8.57 -6.88
C LEU A 38 -1.19 -8.17 -7.88
N ILE A 39 -1.89 -7.05 -7.63
CA ILE A 39 -2.96 -6.55 -8.48
C ILE A 39 -2.42 -6.20 -9.87
N LEU A 40 -1.28 -5.50 -9.96
CA LEU A 40 -0.62 -5.21 -11.24
C LEU A 40 -0.31 -6.48 -12.04
N ARG A 41 0.16 -7.53 -11.36
CA ARG A 41 0.45 -8.82 -12.00
C ARG A 41 -0.83 -9.52 -12.49
N LEU A 42 -1.92 -9.45 -11.73
CA LEU A 42 -3.22 -10.03 -12.12
C LEU A 42 -3.85 -9.26 -13.29
N LEU A 43 -3.90 -7.93 -13.21
CA LEU A 43 -4.38 -7.06 -14.29
C LEU A 43 -3.60 -7.31 -15.57
N THR A 44 -2.26 -7.39 -15.48
CA THR A 44 -1.42 -7.65 -16.67
C THR A 44 -1.78 -8.97 -17.35
N ARG A 45 -2.20 -9.99 -16.58
CA ARG A 45 -2.63 -11.29 -17.11
C ARG A 45 -4.04 -11.26 -17.69
N GLN A 46 -4.93 -10.47 -17.10
CA GLN A 46 -6.35 -10.45 -17.46
C GLN A 46 -6.66 -9.53 -18.63
N VAL A 47 -6.15 -8.31 -18.60
CA VAL A 47 -6.43 -7.28 -19.62
C VAL A 47 -5.24 -7.02 -20.54
N GLY A 48 -4.07 -7.59 -20.26
CA GLY A 48 -2.87 -7.43 -21.07
C GLY A 48 -2.00 -6.26 -20.59
N ASN A 49 -1.24 -5.66 -21.51
CA ASN A 49 -0.20 -4.70 -21.12
C ASN A 49 -0.80 -3.40 -20.56
N LEU A 50 -0.42 -3.05 -19.33
CA LEU A 50 -0.82 -1.81 -18.65
C LEU A 50 0.11 -0.65 -19.00
N SER A 51 -0.45 0.53 -19.23
CA SER A 51 0.31 1.78 -19.39
C SER A 51 1.04 2.16 -18.11
N ASP A 52 2.08 2.99 -18.23
CA ASP A 52 2.86 3.46 -17.08
C ASP A 52 2.02 4.38 -16.17
N GLU A 53 1.08 5.12 -16.75
CA GLU A 53 0.14 5.96 -16.00
C GLU A 53 -0.78 5.11 -15.12
N ALA A 54 -1.35 4.03 -15.66
CA ALA A 54 -2.20 3.12 -14.90
C ALA A 54 -1.41 2.44 -13.77
N ARG A 55 -0.16 2.02 -14.04
CA ARG A 55 0.72 1.44 -13.01
C ARG A 55 0.99 2.42 -11.89
N SER A 56 1.27 3.69 -12.23
CA SER A 56 1.52 4.75 -11.25
C SER A 56 0.29 5.02 -10.39
N GLN A 57 -0.90 5.12 -11.00
CA GLN A 57 -2.15 5.31 -10.26
C GLN A 57 -2.42 4.15 -9.30
N ILE A 58 -2.28 2.90 -9.76
CA ILE A 58 -2.49 1.72 -8.91
C ILE A 58 -1.54 1.71 -7.71
N ASN A 59 -0.27 2.07 -7.91
CA ASN A 59 0.70 2.14 -6.81
C ASN A 59 0.37 3.25 -5.79
N ALA A 60 -0.39 4.27 -6.19
CA ALA A 60 -0.81 5.37 -5.32
C ALA A 60 -2.14 5.08 -4.57
N LEU A 61 -2.86 4.00 -4.92
CA LEU A 61 -4.12 3.63 -4.26
C LEU A 61 -3.90 3.24 -2.80
N SER A 62 -4.86 3.60 -1.94
CA SER A 62 -4.94 3.11 -0.57
C SER A 62 -5.20 1.60 -0.55
N ILE A 63 -4.96 0.97 0.61
CA ILE A 63 -5.21 -0.45 0.80
C ILE A 63 -6.68 -0.80 0.53
N GLU A 64 -7.61 0.04 0.97
CA GLU A 64 -9.05 -0.15 0.74
C GLU A 64 -9.42 -0.04 -0.74
N GLN A 65 -8.78 0.88 -1.48
CA GLN A 65 -8.96 1.00 -2.93
C GLN A 65 -8.36 -0.19 -3.67
N LEU A 66 -7.21 -0.72 -3.22
CA LEU A 66 -6.60 -1.93 -3.77
C LEU A 66 -7.49 -3.15 -3.54
N GLU A 67 -8.07 -3.30 -2.35
CA GLU A 67 -9.02 -4.38 -2.04
C GLU A 67 -10.28 -4.29 -2.92
N SER A 68 -10.84 -3.09 -3.09
CA SER A 68 -11.97 -2.85 -4.00
C SER A 68 -11.61 -3.16 -5.47
N LEU A 69 -10.40 -2.78 -5.91
CA LEU A 69 -9.89 -3.11 -7.23
C LEU A 69 -9.70 -4.61 -7.42
N ALA A 70 -9.27 -5.34 -6.38
CA ALA A 70 -9.10 -6.79 -6.44
C ALA A 70 -10.42 -7.53 -6.69
N ASP A 71 -11.51 -7.05 -6.10
CA ASP A 71 -12.86 -7.59 -6.35
C ASP A 71 -13.34 -7.24 -7.76
N ALA A 72 -13.26 -5.96 -8.15
CA ALA A 72 -13.70 -5.48 -9.45
C ALA A 72 -12.91 -6.08 -10.62
N LEU A 73 -11.61 -6.35 -10.39
CA LEU A 73 -10.72 -6.99 -11.35
C LEU A 73 -11.32 -8.30 -11.89
N LEU A 74 -12.01 -9.09 -11.07
CA LEU A 74 -12.56 -10.38 -11.50
C LEU A 74 -13.57 -10.26 -12.65
N ASP A 75 -14.19 -9.09 -12.81
CA ASP A 75 -15.18 -8.81 -13.86
C ASP A 75 -14.57 -8.11 -15.09
N PHE A 76 -13.28 -7.76 -15.07
CA PHE A 76 -12.64 -7.06 -16.18
C PHE A 76 -12.46 -7.97 -17.39
N SER A 77 -12.84 -7.47 -18.57
CA SER A 77 -12.67 -8.17 -19.85
C SER A 77 -11.71 -7.43 -20.79
N THR A 78 -11.51 -6.14 -20.58
CA THR A 78 -10.70 -5.27 -21.45
C THR A 78 -9.90 -4.24 -20.64
N PRO A 79 -8.82 -3.68 -21.19
CA PRO A 79 -8.11 -2.56 -20.56
C PRO A 79 -9.00 -1.36 -20.23
N ARG A 80 -10.08 -1.16 -21.01
CA ARG A 80 -11.02 -0.05 -20.82
C ARG A 80 -11.80 -0.16 -19.51
N ASP A 81 -12.06 -1.39 -19.02
CA ASP A 81 -12.75 -1.60 -17.75
C ASP A 81 -11.91 -1.06 -16.58
N LEU A 82 -10.58 -1.28 -16.64
CA LEU A 82 -9.63 -0.71 -15.70
C LEU A 82 -9.59 0.83 -15.78
N GLU A 83 -9.55 1.41 -16.98
CA GLU A 83 -9.54 2.87 -17.17
C GLU A 83 -10.80 3.52 -16.58
N ILE A 84 -11.96 2.90 -16.79
CA ILE A 84 -13.24 3.37 -16.22
C ILE A 84 -13.21 3.28 -14.71
N TRP A 85 -12.73 2.16 -14.15
CA TRP A 85 -12.65 1.99 -12.71
C TRP A 85 -11.74 3.04 -12.07
N LEU A 86 -10.53 3.24 -12.61
CA LEU A 86 -9.56 4.22 -12.13
C LEU A 86 -10.11 5.65 -12.22
N SER A 87 -10.88 5.99 -13.26
CA SER A 87 -11.48 7.32 -13.37
C SER A 87 -12.57 7.60 -12.33
N ASN A 88 -13.19 6.55 -11.78
CA ASN A 88 -14.28 6.65 -10.82
C ASN A 88 -13.83 6.48 -9.36
N HIS A 89 -12.66 5.87 -9.13
CA HIS A 89 -12.19 5.47 -7.78
C HIS A 89 -10.73 5.79 -7.48
N GLY A 90 -9.94 6.25 -8.47
CA GLY A 90 -8.53 6.61 -8.34
C GLY A 90 -8.30 8.09 -8.02
#